data_AF-A0A7K1SLA6-F1
#
_entry.id   AF-A0A7K1SLA6-F1
#
_cell.length_a   1.000
_cell.length_b   1.000
_cell.length_c   1.000
_cell.angle_alpha   90.00
_cell.angle_beta   90.00
_cell.angle_gamma   90.00
#
_symmetry.space_group_name_H-M   'P 1'
#
loop_
_entity.id
_entity.type
_entity.pdbx_description
1 polymer ?
#
loop_
_entity_poly.entity_id
_entity_poly.type
_entity_poly.pdbx_seq_one_letter_code
_entity_poly.pdbx_strand_id
1 'polypeptide(L)'
;MYIDQTVYLFVLLVFTPFLTLGQKVTNSGLMSRAISLSDKTFIIGEEGEASKTGNDLNLYLIFHKDGSATFRAKRGNTITKENPLSWQFVGDSLYIQNSPITIQAEGKMQTIDREPMKYFTVKAPGGYVLKGKGDQMLLIELK
;
A
#
# COMPACT_ATOMS: atom_id res chain seq x y z
N MET A 1 47.06 46.81 -21.19
CA MET A 1 46.50 47.17 -22.51
C MET A 1 46.12 45.86 -23.20
N TYR A 2 44.82 45.69 -23.46
CA TYR A 2 44.17 44.95 -24.58
C TYR A 2 44.70 43.54 -24.94
N ILE A 3 43.91 42.50 -25.20
CA ILE A 3 42.46 42.22 -25.22
C ILE A 3 42.36 40.68 -25.22
N ASP A 4 41.22 40.18 -24.77
CA ASP A 4 40.59 38.86 -25.00
C ASP A 4 41.34 37.73 -25.73
N GLN A 5 41.45 36.62 -25.00
CA GLN A 5 40.99 35.31 -25.48
C GLN A 5 39.98 34.71 -24.50
N THR A 6 39.04 35.53 -24.03
CA THR A 6 37.71 35.00 -23.75
C THR A 6 37.23 34.31 -25.05
N VAL A 7 36.56 33.16 -24.93
CA VAL A 7 35.59 32.57 -25.88
C VAL A 7 35.86 31.14 -26.37
N TYR A 8 37.08 30.57 -26.39
CA TYR A 8 37.25 29.26 -27.10
C TYR A 8 37.45 27.95 -26.32
N LEU A 9 37.54 27.94 -24.99
CA LEU A 9 37.54 26.66 -24.26
C LEU A 9 36.58 26.61 -23.07
N PHE A 10 35.50 27.38 -23.15
CA PHE A 10 34.33 27.27 -22.26
C PHE A 10 33.29 26.25 -22.77
N VAL A 11 33.65 25.35 -23.71
CA VAL A 11 32.70 24.43 -24.35
C VAL A 11 33.07 22.93 -24.19
N LEU A 12 34.28 22.57 -23.78
CA LEU A 12 34.70 21.15 -23.87
C LEU A 12 34.74 20.37 -22.54
N LEU A 13 34.24 20.94 -21.44
CA LEU A 13 34.24 20.26 -20.12
C LEU A 13 32.87 20.21 -19.44
N VAL A 14 31.79 20.46 -20.21
CA VAL A 14 30.39 20.37 -19.73
C VAL A 14 29.55 19.34 -20.53
N PHE A 15 30.10 18.67 -21.55
CA PHE A 15 29.36 17.66 -22.32
C PHE A 15 30.13 16.35 -22.39
N THR A 16 29.85 15.45 -21.43
CA THR A 16 29.40 14.06 -21.64
C THR A 16 29.65 13.26 -20.35
N PRO A 17 28.66 13.01 -19.49
CA PRO A 17 28.65 11.73 -18.80
C PRO A 17 28.55 10.66 -19.90
N PHE A 18 29.43 9.67 -19.87
CA PHE A 18 29.44 8.53 -20.76
C PHE A 18 28.05 7.86 -20.78
N LEU A 19 27.23 8.26 -21.75
CA LEU A 19 26.09 7.49 -22.20
C LEU A 19 26.60 6.40 -23.12
N THR A 20 25.97 5.23 -23.00
CA THR A 20 26.09 4.05 -23.86
C THR A 20 27.25 3.09 -23.57
N LEU A 21 27.37 2.64 -22.32
CA LEU A 21 27.36 1.17 -22.19
C LEU A 21 25.90 0.76 -22.37
N GLY A 22 25.59 0.25 -23.56
CA GLY A 22 24.37 -0.49 -23.81
C GLY A 22 24.35 -1.70 -22.89
N GLN A 23 23.91 -1.49 -21.64
CA GLN A 23 23.07 -2.48 -21.01
C GLN A 23 21.85 -2.54 -21.91
N LYS A 24 21.89 -3.49 -22.84
CA LYS A 24 20.71 -4.23 -23.25
C LYS A 24 19.94 -4.39 -21.96
N VAL A 25 18.90 -3.56 -21.80
CA VAL A 25 17.83 -3.81 -20.87
C VAL A 25 17.34 -5.15 -21.39
N THR A 26 17.92 -6.21 -20.85
CA THR A 26 17.15 -7.39 -20.57
C THR A 26 15.95 -6.80 -19.87
N ASN A 27 14.86 -6.70 -20.61
CA ASN A 27 13.56 -7.04 -20.09
C ASN A 27 13.76 -8.42 -19.46
N SER A 28 14.42 -8.43 -18.29
CA SER A 28 14.20 -9.41 -17.28
C SER A 28 12.72 -9.26 -17.09
N GLY A 29 11.99 -10.20 -17.68
CA GLY A 29 10.64 -10.49 -17.26
C GLY A 29 10.74 -10.84 -15.79
N LEU A 30 10.88 -9.83 -14.93
CA LEU A 30 10.02 -9.70 -13.79
C LEU A 30 8.62 -9.70 -14.40
N MET A 31 8.12 -10.92 -14.68
CA MET A 31 6.74 -11.21 -14.40
C MET A 31 6.51 -10.60 -13.02
N SER A 32 5.90 -9.41 -13.00
CA SER A 32 5.19 -8.96 -11.81
C SER A 32 4.27 -10.14 -11.52
N ARG A 33 4.69 -10.95 -10.55
CA ARG A 33 3.95 -12.13 -10.15
C ARG A 33 2.73 -11.52 -9.48
N ALA A 34 1.66 -11.36 -10.25
CA ALA A 34 0.50 -10.58 -9.86
C ALA A 34 0.12 -10.95 -8.43
N ILE A 35 0.09 -9.95 -7.54
CA ILE A 35 -0.21 -10.16 -6.15
C ILE A 35 -1.66 -10.66 -6.07
N SER A 36 -1.83 -11.97 -5.86
CA SER A 36 -3.16 -12.57 -5.73
C SER A 36 -3.58 -12.56 -4.26
N LEU A 37 -4.29 -11.50 -3.87
CA LEU A 37 -4.98 -11.40 -2.58
C LEU A 37 -6.45 -11.81 -2.68
N SER A 38 -6.97 -11.98 -3.89
CA SER A 38 -8.40 -12.22 -4.15
C SER A 38 -8.93 -13.47 -3.44
N ASP A 39 -10.11 -13.34 -2.82
CA ASP A 39 -10.81 -14.42 -2.08
C ASP A 39 -10.03 -14.96 -0.88
N LYS A 40 -9.26 -14.08 -0.21
CA LYS A 40 -8.42 -14.45 0.94
C LYS A 40 -8.67 -13.55 2.14
N THR A 41 -8.50 -14.14 3.32
CA THR A 41 -8.56 -13.41 4.58
C THR A 41 -7.18 -13.30 5.19
N PHE A 42 -6.83 -12.11 5.63
CA PHE A 42 -5.59 -11.83 6.33
C PHE A 42 -5.89 -11.29 7.72
N ILE A 43 -5.05 -11.65 8.69
CA ILE A 43 -4.97 -10.97 9.97
C ILE A 43 -3.88 -9.90 9.90
N ILE A 44 -4.16 -8.73 10.48
CA ILE A 44 -3.22 -7.64 10.66
C ILE A 44 -2.53 -7.85 12.01
N GLY A 45 -1.22 -8.03 12.02
CA GLY A 45 -0.47 -8.27 13.25
C GLY A 45 1.02 -8.47 12.99
N GLU A 46 1.79 -8.62 14.07
CA GLU A 46 3.22 -8.92 13.99
C GLU A 46 3.46 -10.42 13.73
N GLU A 47 4.59 -10.73 13.08
CA GLU A 47 4.97 -12.12 12.78
C GLU A 47 5.16 -12.88 14.10
N GLY A 48 4.26 -13.82 14.39
CA GLY A 48 4.30 -14.64 15.62
C GLY A 48 3.18 -14.37 16.62
N GLU A 49 2.38 -13.32 16.44
CA GLU A 49 1.26 -12.98 17.33
C GLU A 49 -0.10 -13.28 16.71
N ALA A 50 -0.36 -14.56 16.40
CA ALA A 50 -1.75 -15.03 16.36
C ALA A 50 -2.18 -15.28 17.80
N SER A 51 -2.66 -14.24 18.47
CA SER A 51 -3.00 -14.30 19.89
C SER A 51 -4.04 -15.40 20.16
N LYS A 52 -3.69 -16.34 21.06
CA LYS A 52 -4.42 -17.60 21.32
C LYS A 52 -5.50 -17.46 22.40
N THR A 53 -5.69 -16.27 22.96
CA THR A 53 -6.64 -16.03 24.05
C THR A 53 -7.99 -15.62 23.48
N GLY A 54 -9.06 -16.26 23.96
CA GLY A 54 -10.41 -16.09 23.41
C GLY A 54 -11.04 -14.70 23.55
N ASN A 55 -10.33 -13.70 24.06
CA ASN A 55 -10.81 -12.32 24.24
C ASN A 55 -9.91 -11.27 23.55
N ASP A 56 -8.96 -11.68 22.73
CA ASP A 56 -8.06 -10.73 22.07
C ASP A 56 -8.75 -10.04 20.90
N LEU A 57 -8.34 -8.79 20.66
CA LEU A 57 -8.80 -8.01 19.52
C LEU A 57 -7.99 -8.42 18.29
N ASN A 58 -8.65 -9.08 17.34
CA ASN A 58 -8.07 -9.42 16.06
C ASN A 58 -8.60 -8.48 14.98
N LEU A 59 -7.70 -7.97 14.15
CA LEU A 59 -8.02 -7.10 13.03
C LEU A 59 -7.82 -7.89 11.74
N TYR A 60 -8.83 -7.94 10.89
CA TYR A 60 -8.82 -8.68 9.64
C TYR A 60 -9.03 -7.78 8.44
N LEU A 61 -8.41 -8.19 7.34
CA LEU A 61 -8.63 -7.66 6.01
C LEU A 61 -9.04 -8.81 5.09
N ILE A 62 -10.29 -8.78 4.64
CA ILE A 62 -10.91 -9.82 3.81
C ILE A 62 -10.99 -9.29 2.39
N PHE A 63 -10.31 -9.92 1.45
CA PHE A 63 -10.31 -9.54 0.04
C PHE A 63 -11.29 -10.41 -0.74
N HIS A 64 -12.09 -9.77 -1.58
CA HIS A 64 -13.12 -10.42 -2.37
C HIS A 64 -12.70 -10.60 -3.83
N LYS A 65 -13.49 -11.37 -4.59
CA LYS A 65 -13.22 -11.63 -6.02
C LYS A 65 -13.37 -10.41 -6.91
N ASP A 66 -14.22 -9.47 -6.51
CA ASP A 66 -14.50 -8.23 -7.23
C ASP A 66 -13.45 -7.12 -6.96
N GLY A 67 -12.39 -7.43 -6.23
CA GLY A 67 -11.34 -6.49 -5.85
C GLY A 67 -11.69 -5.63 -4.64
N SER A 68 -12.92 -5.70 -4.12
CA SER A 68 -13.25 -5.04 -2.85
C SER A 68 -12.56 -5.73 -1.68
N ALA A 69 -12.39 -4.99 -0.59
CA ALA A 69 -11.95 -5.57 0.68
C ALA A 69 -12.82 -5.09 1.84
N THR A 70 -12.87 -5.88 2.90
CA THR A 70 -13.61 -5.59 4.13
C THR A 70 -12.66 -5.57 5.30
N PHE A 71 -12.69 -4.47 6.06
CA PHE A 71 -12.02 -4.40 7.35
C PHE A 71 -12.96 -4.92 8.43
N ARG A 72 -12.49 -5.89 9.23
CA ARG A 72 -13.26 -6.48 10.32
C ARG A 72 -12.42 -6.52 11.60
N ALA A 73 -12.91 -5.91 12.67
CA ALA A 73 -12.39 -6.11 14.01
C ALA A 73 -13.26 -7.11 14.76
N LYS A 74 -12.63 -8.11 15.38
CA LYS A 74 -13.30 -9.17 16.15
C LYS A 74 -12.65 -9.26 17.52
N ARG A 75 -13.45 -9.37 18.57
CA ARG A 75 -12.99 -9.69 19.92
C ARG A 75 -13.56 -11.03 20.33
N GLY A 76 -12.70 -12.04 20.47
CA GLY A 76 -13.14 -13.42 20.66
C GLY A 76 -14.04 -13.90 19.52
N ASN A 77 -15.30 -14.23 19.83
CA ASN A 77 -16.31 -14.62 18.83
C ASN A 77 -17.20 -13.47 18.35
N THR A 78 -17.07 -12.26 18.91
CA THR A 78 -17.94 -11.13 18.60
C THR A 78 -17.28 -10.19 17.60
N ILE A 79 -18.00 -9.82 16.54
CA ILE A 79 -17.59 -8.77 15.61
C ILE A 79 -17.86 -7.42 16.29
N THR A 80 -16.81 -6.62 16.50
CA THR A 80 -16.94 -5.31 17.17
C THR A 80 -16.98 -4.15 16.19
N LYS A 81 -16.40 -4.34 14.99
CA LYS A 81 -16.48 -3.36 13.90
C LYS A 81 -16.38 -4.10 12.57
N GLU A 82 -17.23 -3.73 11.64
CA GLU A 82 -17.16 -4.19 10.26
C GLU A 82 -17.35 -3.00 9.36
N ASN A 83 -16.38 -2.74 8.50
CA ASN A 83 -16.49 -1.70 7.50
C ASN A 83 -16.34 -2.31 6.10
N PRO A 84 -17.46 -2.60 5.43
CA PRO A 84 -17.45 -3.08 4.05
C PRO A 84 -17.20 -1.95 3.05
N LEU A 85 -17.28 -0.69 3.49
CA LEU A 85 -17.30 0.45 2.59
C LEU A 85 -15.90 1.03 2.42
N SER A 86 -15.47 0.99 1.15
CA SER A 86 -14.45 1.82 0.51
C SER A 86 -13.07 1.20 0.30
N TRP A 87 -12.78 -0.01 0.76
CA TRP A 87 -11.50 -0.64 0.41
C TRP A 87 -11.54 -1.31 -0.96
N GLN A 88 -10.57 -0.98 -1.81
CA GLN A 88 -10.43 -1.50 -3.17
C GLN A 88 -8.97 -1.88 -3.42
N PHE A 89 -8.75 -3.09 -3.95
CA PHE A 89 -7.45 -3.60 -4.32
C PHE A 89 -7.29 -3.57 -5.84
N VAL A 90 -6.39 -2.72 -6.33
CA VAL A 90 -6.16 -2.49 -7.76
C VAL A 90 -4.66 -2.53 -8.04
N GLY A 91 -4.25 -3.45 -8.92
CA GLY A 91 -2.84 -3.73 -9.18
C GLY A 91 -2.16 -4.25 -7.91
N ASP A 92 -1.11 -3.55 -7.47
CA ASP A 92 -0.36 -3.88 -6.24
C ASP A 92 -0.68 -2.89 -5.11
N SER A 93 -1.89 -2.33 -5.08
CA SER A 93 -2.24 -1.28 -4.12
C SER A 93 -3.64 -1.44 -3.56
N LEU A 94 -3.75 -1.21 -2.26
CA LEU A 94 -4.99 -1.16 -1.51
C LEU A 94 -5.35 0.31 -1.24
N TYR A 95 -6.57 0.70 -1.59
CA TYR A 95 -7.05 2.07 -1.50
C TYR A 95 -8.30 2.14 -0.65
N ILE A 96 -8.43 3.20 0.15
CA ILE A 96 -9.72 3.67 0.64
C ILE A 96 -10.19 4.76 -0.33
N GLN A 97 -11.32 4.53 -0.99
CA GLN A 97 -11.94 5.54 -1.85
C GLN A 97 -12.30 6.80 -1.06
N ASN A 98 -12.08 7.96 -1.68
CA ASN A 98 -12.55 9.24 -1.15
C ASN A 98 -14.08 9.24 -1.20
N SER A 99 -14.71 8.95 -0.07
CA SER A 99 -16.16 9.08 0.10
C SER A 99 -16.42 9.71 1.45
N PRO A 100 -17.26 10.76 1.50
CA PRO A 100 -17.74 11.27 2.77
C PRO A 100 -18.48 10.15 3.51
N ILE A 101 -18.28 10.09 4.82
CA ILE A 101 -19.07 9.24 5.71
C ILE A 101 -19.99 10.11 6.53
N THR A 102 -21.23 9.66 6.71
CA THR A 102 -22.16 10.34 7.61
C THR A 102 -22.22 9.56 8.92
N ILE A 103 -21.90 10.23 10.02
CA ILE A 103 -21.99 9.68 11.37
C ILE A 103 -23.04 10.43 12.18
N GLN A 104 -23.70 9.73 13.10
CA GLN A 104 -24.56 10.38 14.08
C GLN A 104 -23.74 10.66 15.35
N ALA A 105 -23.56 11.93 15.67
CA ALA A 105 -22.85 12.38 16.87
C ALA A 105 -23.71 13.43 17.59
N GLU A 106 -23.92 13.25 18.89
CA GLU A 106 -24.72 14.16 19.73
C GLU A 106 -26.14 14.41 19.18
N GLY A 107 -26.76 13.38 18.60
CA GLY A 107 -28.10 13.47 18.02
C GLY A 107 -28.17 14.21 16.68
N LYS A 108 -27.05 14.65 16.10
CA LYS A 108 -26.97 15.28 14.77
C LYS A 108 -26.22 14.39 13.79
N MET A 109 -26.67 14.41 12.54
CA MET A 109 -25.91 13.80 11.43
C MET A 109 -24.79 14.75 11.04
N GLN A 110 -23.55 14.25 11.05
CA GLN A 110 -22.35 14.97 10.63
C GLN A 110 -21.73 14.23 9.45
N THR A 111 -21.43 14.96 8.39
CA THR A 111 -20.68 14.43 7.25
C THR A 111 -19.21 14.74 7.43
N ILE A 112 -18.38 13.72 7.35
CA ILE A 112 -16.92 13.82 7.48
C ILE A 112 -16.32 13.43 6.14
N ASP A 113 -15.63 14.38 5.53
CA ASP A 113 -14.78 14.13 4.36
C ASP A 113 -13.56 13.32 4.80
N ARG A 114 -13.23 12.29 4.02
CA ARG A 114 -12.11 11.40 4.31
C ARG A 114 -11.04 11.54 3.25
N GLU A 115 -9.82 11.82 3.69
CA GLU A 115 -8.68 11.74 2.78
C GLU A 115 -8.50 10.31 2.26
N PRO A 116 -8.19 10.14 0.96
CA PRO A 116 -7.92 8.83 0.40
C PRO A 116 -6.66 8.25 1.03
N MET A 117 -6.76 7.02 1.53
CA MET A 117 -5.61 6.27 2.00
C MET A 117 -5.15 5.31 0.90
N LYS A 118 -3.84 5.23 0.69
CA LYS A 118 -3.22 4.31 -0.28
C LYS A 118 -2.10 3.54 0.40
N TYR A 119 -2.14 2.22 0.22
CA TYR A 119 -1.09 1.31 0.64
C TYR A 119 -0.55 0.55 -0.57
N PHE A 120 0.77 0.46 -0.68
CA PHE A 120 1.43 -0.43 -1.62
C PHE A 120 1.64 -1.79 -0.98
N THR A 121 1.26 -2.86 -1.69
CA THR A 121 1.44 -4.22 -1.22
C THR A 121 2.78 -4.75 -1.66
N VAL A 122 3.58 -5.23 -0.70
CA VAL A 122 4.88 -5.84 -0.94
C VAL A 122 4.87 -7.26 -0.41
N LYS A 123 5.36 -8.22 -1.20
CA LYS A 123 5.50 -9.60 -0.73
C LYS A 123 6.55 -9.67 0.38
N ALA A 124 6.24 -10.35 1.48
CA ALA A 124 7.16 -10.59 2.59
C ALA A 124 7.17 -12.10 2.97
N PRO A 125 8.21 -12.57 3.69
CA PRO A 125 8.15 -13.86 4.37
C PRO A 125 6.87 -13.93 5.24
N GLY A 126 6.15 -15.05 5.20
CA GLY A 126 4.93 -15.23 5.99
C GLY A 126 3.67 -14.52 5.49
N GLY A 127 3.74 -13.62 4.49
CA GLY A 127 2.55 -12.89 4.05
C GLY A 127 2.81 -11.74 3.08
N TYR A 128 2.28 -10.56 3.41
CA TYR A 128 2.43 -9.31 2.67
C TYR A 128 2.57 -8.13 3.63
N VAL A 129 3.27 -7.07 3.23
CA VAL A 129 3.32 -5.81 3.96
C VAL A 129 2.61 -4.74 3.14
N LEU A 130 1.63 -4.07 3.75
CA LEU A 130 1.03 -2.84 3.25
C LEU A 130 1.88 -1.65 3.71
N LYS A 131 2.38 -0.84 2.78
CA LYS A 131 3.17 0.36 3.06
C LYS A 131 2.38 1.61 2.70
N GLY A 132 2.03 2.41 3.70
CA GLY A 132 1.32 3.68 3.56
C GLY A 132 2.24 4.88 3.77
N LYS A 133 1.64 6.06 3.94
CA LYS A 133 2.37 7.31 4.16
C LYS A 133 2.72 7.45 5.65
N GLY A 134 3.84 6.85 6.04
CA GLY A 134 4.35 6.91 7.42
C GLY A 134 3.92 5.75 8.30
N ASP A 135 3.19 4.78 7.75
CA ASP A 135 2.74 3.59 8.45
C ASP A 135 2.93 2.32 7.60
N GLN A 136 3.00 1.18 8.27
CA GLN A 136 3.09 -0.13 7.63
C GLN A 136 2.29 -1.16 8.42
N MET A 137 1.67 -2.10 7.71
CA MET A 137 0.89 -3.18 8.29
C MET A 137 1.32 -4.52 7.69
N LEU A 138 1.64 -5.49 8.53
CA LEU A 138 1.88 -6.87 8.08
C LEU A 138 0.55 -7.61 8.01
N LEU A 139 0.33 -8.27 6.87
CA LEU A 139 -0.80 -9.11 6.55
C LEU A 139 -0.35 -10.57 6.55
N ILE A 140 -0.95 -11.38 7.42
CA ILE A 140 -0.67 -12.82 7.53
C ILE A 140 -1.90 -13.57 7.02
N GLU A 141 -1.71 -14.43 6.01
CA GLU A 141 -2.81 -15.18 5.38
C GLU A 141 -3.36 -16.23 6.34
N LEU A 142 -4.68 -16.26 6.53
CA LEU A 142 -5.36 -17.33 7.25
C LEU A 142 -5.71 -18.45 6.26
N LYS A 143 -5.40 -19.70 6.64
CA LYS A 143 -5.75 -20.90 5.88
C LYS A 143 -7.13 -21.42 6.24
#